data_AF-A0A1I3BCD7-F1
#
_entry.id   AF-A0A1I3BCD7-F1
#
_cell.length_a   1.000
_cell.length_b   1.000
_cell.length_c   1.000
_cell.angle_alpha   90.00
_cell.angle_beta   90.00
_cell.angle_gamma   90.00
#
_symmetry.space_group_name_H-M   'P 1'
#
loop_
_entity.id
_entity.type
_entity.pdbx_description
1 polymer ?
#
loop_
_entity_poly.entity_id
_entity_poly.type
_entity_poly.pdbx_seq_one_letter_code
_entity_poly.pdbx_strand_id
1 'polypeptide(L)'
;MEIERAREDVLVAASAGISTVAVAVLSSVVPGVSVGTLPSLAPLAVYLAYLFTRKGGPYGSIDAPRNWATLAVVVGVVVLAAGTI
;
A
#
# COMPACT_ATOMS: atom_id res chain seq x y z
N MET A 1 4.43 -7.83 -24.53
CA MET A 1 3.84 -8.14 -23.20
C MET A 1 3.82 -6.89 -22.31
N GLU A 2 3.32 -5.76 -22.82
CA GLU A 2 3.23 -4.52 -22.02
C GLU A 2 1.90 -4.43 -21.25
N ILE A 3 0.81 -4.98 -21.79
CA ILE A 3 -0.50 -5.00 -21.12
C ILE A 3 -0.46 -5.82 -19.81
N GLU A 4 0.23 -6.96 -19.78
CA GLU A 4 0.35 -7.77 -18.56
C GLU A 4 1.07 -6.98 -17.46
N ARG A 5 2.15 -6.29 -17.83
CA ARG A 5 2.90 -5.40 -16.94
C ARG A 5 2.06 -4.22 -16.44
N ALA A 6 1.21 -3.66 -17.30
CA ALA A 6 0.31 -2.59 -16.93
C ALA A 6 -0.79 -3.08 -15.97
N ARG A 7 -1.32 -4.29 -16.19
CA ARG A 7 -2.31 -4.91 -15.29
C ARG A 7 -1.73 -5.14 -13.89
N GLU A 8 -0.50 -5.62 -13.81
CA GLU A 8 0.21 -5.81 -12.54
C GLU A 8 0.43 -4.49 -11.79
N ASP A 9 0.84 -3.43 -12.49
CA ASP A 9 1.02 -2.09 -11.89
C ASP A 9 -0.30 -1.54 -11.34
N VAL A 10 -1.37 -1.66 -12.13
CA VAL A 10 -2.71 -1.22 -11.72
C VAL A 10 -3.14 -1.95 -10.45
N LEU A 11 -2.81 -3.23 -10.31
CA LEU A 11 -3.14 -4.00 -9.12
C LEU A 11 -2.43 -3.46 -7.87
N VAL A 12 -1.12 -3.19 -7.94
CA VAL A 12 -0.37 -2.62 -6.81
C VAL A 12 -0.83 -1.20 -6.51
N ALA A 13 -1.00 -0.36 -7.54
CA ALA A 13 -1.49 1.02 -7.40
C ALA A 13 -2.88 1.07 -6.77
N ALA A 14 -3.81 0.22 -7.23
CA ALA A 14 -5.15 0.14 -6.69
C ALA A 14 -5.14 -0.33 -5.23
N SER A 15 -4.32 -1.34 -4.89
CA SER A 15 -4.22 -1.81 -3.51
C SER A 15 -3.71 -0.73 -2.55
N ALA A 16 -2.69 0.03 -2.94
CA ALA A 16 -2.16 1.13 -2.16
C ALA A 16 -3.17 2.28 -2.03
N GLY A 17 -3.79 2.68 -3.15
CA GLY A 17 -4.80 3.74 -3.15
C GLY A 17 -6.02 3.40 -2.30
N ILE A 18 -6.59 2.20 -2.46
CA ILE A 18 -7.72 1.72 -1.67
C ILE A 18 -7.34 1.64 -0.19
N SER A 19 -6.15 1.14 0.14
CA SER A 19 -5.71 1.04 1.53
C SER A 19 -5.56 2.42 2.18
N THR A 20 -4.99 3.41 1.50
CA THR A 20 -4.90 4.78 2.00
C THR A 20 -6.28 5.41 2.20
N VAL A 21 -7.20 5.24 1.25
CA VAL A 21 -8.57 5.73 1.38
C VAL A 21 -9.28 5.04 2.55
N ALA A 22 -9.14 3.72 2.69
CA ALA A 22 -9.73 2.97 3.79
C ALA A 22 -9.20 3.44 5.15
N VAL A 23 -7.89 3.66 5.28
CA VAL A 23 -7.27 4.20 6.50
C VAL A 23 -7.86 5.57 6.86
N ALA A 24 -7.93 6.49 5.88
CA ALA A 24 -8.46 7.83 6.09
C ALA A 24 -9.95 7.81 6.48
N VAL A 25 -10.76 7.03 5.77
CA VAL A 25 -12.19 6.86 6.07
C VAL A 25 -12.36 6.29 7.48
N LEU A 26 -11.72 5.17 7.80
CA LEU A 26 -11.85 4.52 9.10
C LEU A 26 -11.39 5.43 10.24
N SER A 27 -10.29 6.16 10.07
CA SER A 27 -9.86 7.16 11.06
C SER A 27 -10.85 8.31 11.23
N SER A 28 -11.71 8.60 10.24
CA SER A 28 -12.71 9.67 10.36
C SER A 28 -14.05 9.21 10.95
N VAL A 29 -14.42 7.94 10.78
CA VAL A 29 -15.74 7.43 11.16
C VAL A 29 -15.74 6.50 12.37
N VAL A 30 -14.59 5.90 12.72
CA VAL A 30 -14.50 4.95 13.84
C VAL A 30 -14.05 5.68 15.11
N PRO A 31 -14.89 5.78 16.16
CA PRO A 31 -14.49 6.32 17.44
C PRO A 31 -13.34 5.50 18.04
N GLY A 32 -12.31 6.17 18.57
CA GLY A 32 -11.12 5.50 19.13
C GLY A 32 -10.04 5.13 18.11
N VAL A 33 -10.19 5.49 16.83
CA VAL A 33 -9.12 5.41 15.82
C VAL A 33 -8.70 6.82 15.42
N SER A 34 -7.46 7.19 15.70
CA SER A 34 -6.88 8.48 15.32
C SER A 34 -5.55 8.28 14.61
N VAL A 35 -5.58 8.33 13.29
CA VAL A 35 -4.40 8.20 12.43
C VAL A 35 -4.00 9.58 11.90
N GLY A 36 -2.77 9.99 12.15
CA GLY A 36 -2.24 11.24 11.59
C GLY A 36 -2.10 11.21 10.06
N THR A 37 -2.04 12.38 9.43
CA THR A 37 -1.93 12.51 7.97
C THR A 37 -0.71 11.78 7.39
N LEU A 38 0.46 11.91 8.01
CA LEU A 38 1.69 11.24 7.55
C LEU A 38 1.56 9.70 7.56
N PRO A 39 1.17 9.06 8.68
CA PRO A 39 0.92 7.62 8.71
C PRO A 39 -0.13 7.13 7.69
N SER A 40 -1.18 7.92 7.40
CA SER A 40 -2.22 7.54 6.45
C SER A 40 -1.72 7.33 5.01
N LEU A 41 -0.57 7.95 4.66
CA LEU A 41 0.06 7.84 3.35
C LEU A 41 1.02 6.63 3.25
N ALA A 42 1.23 5.88 4.33
CA ALA A 42 2.17 4.75 4.32
C ALA A 42 1.87 3.69 3.23
N PRO A 43 0.61 3.33 2.91
CA PRO A 43 0.33 2.42 1.80
C PRO A 43 0.81 2.96 0.44
N LEU A 44 0.76 4.28 0.21
CA LEU A 44 1.32 4.89 -1.00
C LEU A 44 2.84 4.80 -1.04
N ALA A 45 3.53 4.91 0.10
CA ALA A 45 4.97 4.72 0.17
C ALA A 45 5.38 3.30 -0.27
N VAL A 46 4.55 2.29 0.01
CA VAL A 46 4.76 0.91 -0.46
C VAL A 46 4.71 0.84 -1.99
N TYR A 47 3.75 1.52 -2.62
CA TYR A 47 3.67 1.59 -4.08
C TYR A 47 4.87 2.34 -4.68
N LEU A 48 5.31 3.42 -4.05
CA LEU A 48 6.52 4.12 -4.50
C LEU A 48 7.75 3.21 -4.42
N ALA A 49 7.92 2.47 -3.33
CA ALA A 49 9.00 1.50 -3.19
C ALA A 49 8.95 0.43 -4.30
N TYR A 50 7.77 -0.11 -4.61
CA TYR A 50 7.57 -1.04 -5.73
C TYR A 50 8.05 -0.47 -7.07
N LEU A 51 7.77 0.80 -7.38
CA LEU A 51 8.22 1.45 -8.62
C LEU A 51 9.75 1.54 -8.71
N PHE A 52 10.44 1.70 -7.58
CA PHE A 52 11.89 1.76 -7.54
C PHE A 52 12.55 0.38 -7.64
N THR A 53 11.96 -0.67 -7.07
CA THR A 53 12.54 -2.03 -7.11
C THR A 53 12.40 -2.68 -8.49
N ARG A 54 11.26 -2.45 -9.17
CA ARG A 54 10.95 -3.00 -10.49
C ARG A 54 11.96 -2.64 -11.59
N LYS A 55 12.73 -1.56 -11.44
CA LYS A 55 13.73 -1.11 -12.44
C LYS A 55 15.00 -1.97 -12.52
N GLY A 56 15.03 -3.16 -11.90
CA GLY A 56 16.17 -4.08 -11.93
C GLY A 56 16.89 -4.20 -10.60
N GLY A 57 16.17 -4.03 -9.48
CA GLY A 57 16.72 -4.24 -8.14
C GLY A 57 17.11 -5.71 -7.88
N PRO A 58 17.96 -5.97 -6.87
CA PRO A 58 18.57 -7.28 -6.61
C PRO A 58 17.59 -8.39 -6.18
N TYR A 59 16.29 -8.10 -6.08
CA TYR A 59 15.29 -8.96 -5.45
C TYR A 59 14.41 -9.74 -6.43
N GLY A 60 14.87 -9.98 -7.67
CA GLY A 60 14.05 -10.43 -8.81
C GLY A 60 13.10 -11.64 -8.61
N SER A 61 13.29 -12.49 -7.58
CA SER A 61 12.35 -13.57 -7.21
C SER A 61 11.32 -13.18 -6.13
N ILE A 62 11.63 -12.19 -5.29
CA ILE A 62 10.78 -11.71 -4.18
C ILE A 62 9.91 -10.53 -4.64
N ASP A 63 10.34 -9.83 -5.70
CA ASP A 63 9.76 -8.61 -6.27
C ASP A 63 8.50 -8.88 -7.12
N ALA A 64 7.66 -9.83 -6.69
CA ALA A 64 6.41 -10.15 -7.38
C ALA A 64 5.34 -9.07 -7.07
N PRO A 65 4.60 -8.56 -8.08
CA PRO A 65 3.57 -7.52 -7.88
C PRO A 65 2.53 -7.88 -6.82
N ARG A 66 2.19 -9.17 -6.72
CA ARG A 66 1.23 -9.69 -5.74
C ARG A 66 1.71 -9.54 -4.29
N ASN A 67 3.02 -9.66 -4.04
CA ASN A 67 3.61 -9.48 -2.71
C ASN A 67 3.51 -8.02 -2.28
N TRP A 68 3.79 -7.09 -3.20
CA TRP A 68 3.69 -5.64 -2.97
C TRP A 68 2.26 -5.18 -2.70
N ALA A 69 1.30 -5.74 -3.44
CA ALA A 69 -0.11 -5.45 -3.19
C ALA A 69 -0.56 -5.93 -1.81
N THR A 70 -0.13 -7.14 -1.41
CA THR A 70 -0.38 -7.66 -0.07
C THR A 70 0.28 -6.79 0.99
N LEU A 71 1.52 -6.36 0.75
CA LEU A 71 2.27 -5.50 1.66
C LEU A 71 1.57 -4.14 1.85
N ALA A 72 1.03 -3.54 0.79
CA ALA A 72 0.30 -2.28 0.88
C ALA A 72 -0.94 -2.40 1.78
N VAL A 73 -1.69 -3.51 1.66
CA VAL A 73 -2.83 -3.82 2.52
C VAL A 73 -2.39 -4.04 3.97
N VAL A 74 -1.34 -4.85 4.18
CA VAL A 74 -0.80 -5.12 5.52
C VAL A 74 -0.36 -3.83 6.21
N VAL A 75 0.33 -2.94 5.48
CA VAL A 75 0.74 -1.63 6.02
C VAL A 75 -0.48 -0.79 6.40
N GLY A 76 -1.54 -0.78 5.59
CA GLY A 76 -2.80 -0.11 5.95
C GLY A 76 -3.40 -0.64 7.26
N VAL A 77 -3.43 -1.97 7.43
CA VAL A 77 -3.91 -2.61 8.67
C VAL A 77 -3.03 -2.25 9.87
N VAL A 78 -1.71 -2.28 9.70
CA VAL A 78 -0.75 -1.91 10.77
C VAL A 78 -0.92 -0.46 11.18
N VAL A 79 -1.09 0.47 10.23
CA VAL A 79 -1.33 1.88 10.51
C VAL A 79 -2.61 2.07 11.32
N LEU A 80 -3.68 1.37 10.96
CA LEU A 80 -4.93 1.40 11.72
C LEU A 80 -4.74 0.87 13.13
N ALA A 81 -4.10 -0.29 13.28
CA ALA A 81 -3.84 -0.89 14.59
C ALA A 81 -2.91 -0.03 15.48
N ALA A 82 -1.99 0.74 14.89
CA ALA A 82 -1.14 1.67 15.62
C ALA A 82 -1.88 2.95 16.05
N GLY A 83 -2.97 3.30 15.34
CA GLY A 83 -3.79 4.49 15.62
C GLY A 83 -4.99 4.23 16.52
N THR A 84 -5.22 3.00 16.98
CA THR A 84 -6.25 2.68 17.98
C THR A 84 -5.78 3.09 19.37
N ILE A 85 -6.61 3.85 20.09
CA ILE A 85 -6.34 4.40 21.44
C ILE A 85 -7.00 3.55 22.53
#